data_AF-A0A519ZG73-F1
#
_entry.id   AF-A0A519ZG73-F1
#
_cell.length_a   1.000
_cell.length_b   1.000
_cell.length_c   1.000
_cell.angle_alpha   90.00
_cell.angle_beta   90.00
_cell.angle_gamma   90.00
#
_symmetry.space_group_name_H-M   'P 1'
#
loop_
_entity.id
_entity.type
_entity.pdbx_description
1 polymer ?
#
loop_
_entity_poly.entity_id
_entity_poly.type
_entity_poly.pdbx_seq_one_letter_code
_entity_poly.pdbx_strand_id
1 'polypeptide(L)' 'MTSFSTDALAGRTAVVTGAGGGLGGAIVAQLVAMGARVLSLDLRAPMADTASGHHAMAC' A
#
# COMPACT_ATOMS: atom_id res chain seq x y z
N MET A 1 6.26 10.13 20.53
CA MET A 1 5.82 9.70 19.19
C MET A 1 6.39 8.31 18.95
N THR A 2 5.56 7.27 18.94
CA THR A 2 6.02 5.89 18.74
C THR A 2 6.11 5.61 17.25
N SER A 3 7.33 5.34 16.74
CA SER A 3 7.50 4.81 15.39
C SER A 3 7.25 3.30 15.39
N PHE A 4 6.69 2.77 14.31
CA PHE A 4 6.61 1.33 14.09
C PHE A 4 7.95 0.78 13.58
N SER A 5 8.20 -0.51 13.83
CA SER A 5 9.31 -1.24 13.21
C SER A 5 9.08 -1.39 11.70
N THR A 6 10.17 -1.47 10.93
CA THR A 6 10.16 -1.60 9.46
C THR A 6 9.63 -2.94 8.95
N ASP A 7 9.39 -3.90 9.83
CA ASP A 7 8.87 -5.24 9.50
C ASP A 7 7.56 -5.56 10.23
N ALA A 8 6.94 -4.55 10.86
CA ALA A 8 5.77 -4.74 11.72
C ALA A 8 4.56 -5.37 10.98
N LEU A 9 4.55 -5.36 9.66
CA LEU A 9 3.49 -5.95 8.82
C LEU A 9 3.97 -7.10 7.94
N ALA A 10 5.16 -7.64 8.18
CA ALA A 10 5.68 -8.80 7.44
C ALA A 10 4.65 -9.95 7.40
N GLY A 11 4.37 -10.43 6.18
CA GLY A 11 3.42 -11.53 5.95
C GLY A 11 1.94 -11.16 6.10
N ARG A 12 1.62 -9.88 6.39
CA ARG A 12 0.23 -9.39 6.45
C ARG A 12 -0.24 -8.89 5.09
N THR A 13 -1.55 -8.90 4.88
CA THR A 13 -2.20 -8.31 3.70
C THR A 13 -3.02 -7.10 4.14
N ALA A 14 -2.89 -5.99 3.41
CA ALA A 14 -3.64 -4.76 3.65
C ALA A 14 -4.39 -4.34 2.38
N VAL A 15 -5.60 -3.81 2.55
CA VAL A 15 -6.39 -3.20 1.47
C VAL A 15 -6.44 -1.70 1.75
N VAL A 16 -6.07 -0.89 0.76
CA VAL A 16 -6.11 0.57 0.85
C VAL A 16 -7.07 1.11 -0.21
N THR A 17 -8.13 1.79 0.22
CA THR A 17 -9.04 2.53 -0.64
C THR A 17 -8.57 3.99 -0.81
N GLY A 18 -8.97 4.65 -1.90
CA GLY A 18 -8.45 6.00 -2.21
C GLY A 18 -6.95 6.00 -2.50
N ALA A 19 -6.42 4.87 -2.98
CA ALA A 19 -4.99 4.63 -3.14
C ALA A 19 -4.36 5.30 -4.38
N GLY A 20 -5.15 5.96 -5.23
CA GLY A 20 -4.73 6.52 -6.51
C GLY A 20 -3.83 7.76 -6.40
N GLY A 21 -3.65 8.31 -5.19
CA GLY A 21 -2.75 9.43 -4.96
C GLY A 21 -2.83 9.98 -3.53
N GLY A 22 -2.21 11.15 -3.31
CA GLY A 22 -2.26 11.87 -2.03
C GLY A 22 -1.88 11.00 -0.82
N LEU A 23 -2.70 11.06 0.23
CA LEU A 23 -2.50 10.26 1.45
C LEU A 23 -2.62 8.76 1.19
N GLY A 24 -3.54 8.32 0.34
CA GLY A 24 -3.72 6.89 0.06
C GLY A 24 -2.47 6.28 -0.56
N GLY A 25 -1.86 6.96 -1.53
CA GLY A 25 -0.58 6.54 -2.13
C GLY A 25 0.57 6.51 -1.11
N ALA A 26 0.67 7.53 -0.25
CA ALA A 26 1.68 7.57 0.81
C ALA A 26 1.51 6.44 1.84
N ILE A 27 0.26 6.10 2.17
CA ILE A 27 -0.06 4.97 3.05
C ILE A 27 0.34 3.66 2.39
N VAL A 28 0.02 3.44 1.11
CA VAL A 28 0.45 2.24 0.38
C VAL A 28 1.97 2.08 0.44
N ALA A 29 2.72 3.15 0.13
CA ALA A 29 4.18 3.12 0.16
C ALA A 29 4.71 2.72 1.55
N GLN A 30 4.14 3.29 2.62
CA GLN A 30 4.58 2.98 3.97
C GLN A 30 4.22 1.55 4.39
N LEU A 31 3.04 1.05 4.05
CA LEU A 31 2.63 -0.32 4.38
C LEU A 31 3.49 -1.36 3.64
N VAL A 32 3.83 -1.10 2.37
CA VAL A 32 4.77 -1.93 1.60
C VAL A 32 6.15 -1.90 2.26
N ALA A 33 6.65 -0.72 2.63
CA ALA A 33 7.92 -0.58 3.32
C ALA A 33 7.97 -1.31 4.67
N MET A 34 6.80 -1.51 5.31
CA MET A 34 6.63 -2.28 6.55
C MET A 34 6.51 -3.81 6.34
N GLY A 35 6.61 -4.28 5.09
CA GLY A 35 6.57 -5.70 4.73
C GLY A 35 5.17 -6.25 4.42
N ALA A 36 4.16 -5.40 4.27
CA ALA A 36 2.82 -5.82 3.92
C ALA A 36 2.67 -6.13 2.42
N ARG A 37 1.81 -7.10 2.10
CA ARG A 37 1.23 -7.26 0.76
C ARG A 37 0.05 -6.29 0.63
N VAL A 38 0.05 -5.40 -0.35
CA VAL A 38 -0.96 -4.33 -0.43
C VAL A 38 -1.81 -4.47 -1.68
N LEU A 39 -3.13 -4.42 -1.50
CA LEU A 39 -4.11 -4.21 -2.57
C LEU A 39 -4.52 -2.74 -2.58
N SER A 40 -4.17 -2.02 -3.64
CA SER A 40 -4.54 -0.62 -3.85
C SER A 40 -5.81 -0.52 -4.68
N LEU A 41 -6.84 0.09 -4.10
CA LEU A 41 -8.15 0.31 -4.71
C LEU A 41 -8.44 1.80 -4.82
N ASP A 42 -8.84 2.24 -5.99
CA ASP A 42 -9.32 3.60 -6.26
C ASP A 42 -10.24 3.58 -7.50
N LEU A 43 -10.98 4.66 -7.73
CA LEU A 43 -11.78 4.83 -8.94
C LEU A 43 -10.89 4.99 -10.18
N ARG A 44 -9.68 5.52 -10.01
CA ARG A 44 -8.67 5.58 -11.07
C ARG A 44 -7.58 4.59 -10.74
N ALA A 45 -7.20 3.74 -11.70
CA ALA A 45 -6.10 2.81 -11.52
C ALA A 45 -4.86 3.57 -11.00
N PRO A 46 -4.33 3.24 -9.81
CA PRO A 46 -3.09 3.82 -9.32
C PRO A 46 -1.97 3.55 -10.34
N MET A 47 -1.11 4.55 -10.62
CA MET A 47 0.14 4.29 -11.34
C MET A 47 1.01 3.40 -10.43
N ALA A 48 1.05 2.11 -10.74
CA ALA A 48 1.81 1.14 -9.95
C ALA A 48 3.26 1.09 -10.45
N ASP A 49 4.21 1.38 -9.57
CA ASP A 49 5.59 0.92 -9.70
C ASP A 49 5.64 -0.46 -9.03
N THR A 50 5.62 -1.53 -9.83
CA THR A 50 5.38 -2.90 -9.36
C THR A 50 6.56 -3.43 -8.54
N ALA A 51 6.54 -3.19 -7.24
CA ALA A 51 7.29 -3.97 -6.27
C ALA A 51 6.61 -5.33 -6.06
N SER A 52 7.41 -6.39 -5.90
CA SER A 52 6.92 -7.76 -5.69
C SER A 52 5.98 -7.84 -4.49
N GLY A 53 4.67 -8.03 -4.74
CA GLY A 53 3.63 -8.15 -3.71
C GLY A 53 2.60 -7.02 -3.66
N HIS A 54 2.76 -5.95 -4.45
CA HIS A 54 1.79 -4.88 -4.62
C HIS A 54 0.85 -5.16 -5.81
N HIS A 55 -0.46 -5.11 -5.58
CA HIS A 55 -1.47 -5.26 -6.62
C HIS A 55 -2.35 -4.00 -6.66
N ALA A 56 -2.58 -3.45 -7.85
CA ALA A 56 -3.42 -2.28 -8.05
C ALA A 56 -4.63 -2.64 -8.90
N MET A 57 -5.83 -2.20 -8.47
CA MET A 57 -7.07 -2.36 -9.24
C MET A 57 -7.86 -1.05 -9.26
N ALA A 58 -8.55 -0.80 -10.37
CA ALA A 58 -9.58 0.23 -10.47
C ALA A 58 -10.95 -0.39 -10.24
N CYS A 59 -11.86 0.36 -9.63
CA CYS A 59 -13.26 -0.01 -9.47
C CYS A 59 -14.18 0.92 -10.26
#